data_AF-A0AAN0NK27-F1
#
_entry.id   AF-A0AAN0NK27-F1
#
_cell.length_a   1.000
_cell.length_b   1.000
_cell.length_c   1.000
_cell.angle_alpha   90.00
_cell.angle_beta   90.00
_cell.angle_gamma   90.00
#
_symmetry.space_group_name_H-M   'P 1'
#
loop_
_entity.id
_entity.type
_entity.pdbx_description
1 polymer ?
#
loop_
_entity_poly.entity_id
_entity_poly.type
_entity_poly.pdbx_seq_one_letter_code
_entity_poly.pdbx_strand_id
1 'polypeptide(L)'
;MLVTLLYVREAFALTFGLATGLGMLAMARFLGHGPNDLLLRVVGLTSMIYVPYDIFSDTIARGALRSDARMLAEEFGGTTMMWGGIWLIISLAAIAWCLRYGLGRQSNLRLR
;
A
#
# COMPACT_ATOMS: atom_id res chain seq x y z
N MET A 1 -0.58 1.41 16.35
CA MET A 1 0.01 0.62 17.47
C MET A 1 -1.05 0.01 18.38
N LEU A 2 -2.03 0.78 18.87
CA LEU A 2 -3.09 0.26 19.75
C LEU A 2 -3.84 -0.94 19.15
N VAL A 3 -4.21 -0.88 17.86
CA VAL A 3 -4.83 -2.00 17.16
C VAL A 3 -3.93 -3.23 17.12
N THR A 4 -2.63 -3.05 16.84
CA THR A 4 -1.64 -4.14 16.82
C THR A 4 -1.54 -4.83 18.18
N LEU A 5 -1.49 -4.07 19.27
CA LEU A 5 -1.41 -4.61 20.63
C LEU A 5 -2.69 -5.35 21.04
N LEU A 6 -3.85 -4.85 20.61
CA LEU A 6 -5.13 -5.43 21.01
C LEU A 6 -5.49 -6.69 20.22
N TYR A 7 -5.21 -6.71 18.91
CA TYR A 7 -5.73 -7.74 17.99
C TYR A 7 -4.68 -8.71 17.45
N VAL A 8 -3.39 -8.37 17.44
CA VAL A 8 -2.35 -9.27 16.91
C VAL A 8 -1.83 -10.15 18.05
N ARG A 9 -1.91 -11.47 17.85
CA ARG A 9 -1.44 -12.48 18.81
C ARG A 9 -0.13 -13.16 18.37
N GLU A 10 0.25 -12.99 17.10
CA GLU A 10 1.48 -13.51 16.54
C GLU A 10 2.69 -12.63 16.90
N ALA A 11 3.71 -13.24 17.50
CA ALA A 11 4.88 -12.53 18.03
C ALA A 11 5.67 -11.78 16.94
N PHE A 12 5.79 -12.38 15.75
CA PHE A 12 6.44 -11.75 14.61
C PHE A 12 5.68 -10.49 14.17
N ALA A 13 4.38 -10.62 13.92
CA ALA A 13 3.54 -9.52 13.44
C ALA A 13 3.45 -8.38 14.48
N LEU A 14 3.40 -8.73 15.77
CA LEU A 14 3.40 -7.76 16.86
C LEU A 14 4.72 -6.99 16.93
N THR A 15 5.85 -7.69 16.91
CA THR A 15 7.19 -7.07 16.94
C THR A 15 7.40 -6.18 15.72
N PHE A 16 7.08 -6.68 14.53
CA PHE A 16 7.22 -5.92 13.28
C PHE A 16 6.35 -4.66 13.27
N GLY A 17 5.08 -4.77 13.65
CA GLY A 17 4.15 -3.63 13.68
C GLY A 17 4.54 -2.56 14.70
N LEU A 18 4.99 -2.96 15.89
CA LEU A 18 5.49 -2.03 16.90
C LEU A 18 6.80 -1.38 16.46
N ALA A 19 7.77 -2.16 15.97
CA ALA A 19 9.06 -1.65 15.51
C ALA A 19 8.88 -0.65 14.36
N THR A 20 8.07 -0.99 13.36
CA THR A 20 7.79 -0.10 12.22
C THR A 20 7.12 1.19 12.69
N GLY A 21 6.10 1.11 13.54
CA GLY A 21 5.43 2.30 14.06
C GLY A 21 6.36 3.19 14.90
N LEU A 22 7.21 2.58 15.75
CA LEU A 22 8.14 3.33 16.58
C LEU A 22 9.22 3.97 15.72
N GLY A 23 9.66 3.27 14.67
CA GLY A 23 10.56 3.79 13.64
C GLY A 23 9.99 5.03 12.95
N MET A 24 8.71 5.01 12.55
CA MET A 24 8.06 6.18 11.94
C MET A 24 7.94 7.37 12.90
N LEU A 25 7.66 7.12 14.19
CA LEU A 25 7.64 8.18 15.21
C LEU A 25 9.04 8.74 15.49
N ALA A 26 10.05 7.88 15.55
CA ALA A 26 11.44 8.28 15.67
C ALA A 26 11.85 9.13 14.45
N MET A 27 11.45 8.73 13.24
CA MET A 27 11.67 9.54 12.05
C MET A 27 11.02 10.91 12.15
N ALA A 28 9.75 10.99 12.55
CA ALA A 28 9.07 12.27 12.74
C ALA A 28 9.74 13.15 13.81
N ARG A 29 10.34 12.54 14.83
CA ARG A 29 10.97 13.26 15.96
C ARG A 29 12.41 13.69 15.70
N PHE A 30 13.18 12.90 14.95
CA PHE A 30 14.63 13.08 14.78
C PHE A 30 15.04 13.54 13.37
N LEU A 31 14.24 13.30 12.32
CA LEU A 31 14.57 13.73 10.97
C LEU A 31 13.92 15.08 10.66
N GLY A 32 14.67 15.94 9.96
CA GLY A 32 14.15 17.19 9.42
C GLY A 32 13.12 16.97 8.31
N HIS A 33 12.46 18.04 7.88
CA HIS A 33 11.37 17.95 6.89
C HIS A 33 11.78 17.33 5.54
N GLY A 34 13.00 17.61 5.04
CA GLY A 34 13.48 17.08 3.76
C GLY A 34 13.62 15.55 3.73
N PRO A 35 14.41 14.94 4.65
CA PRO A 35 14.55 13.49 4.74
C PRO A 35 13.23 12.76 5.01
N ASN A 36 12.33 13.34 5.83
CA ASN A 36 11.04 12.74 6.11
C ASN A 36 10.12 12.74 4.87
N ASP A 37 10.08 13.86 4.11
CA ASP A 37 9.34 13.91 2.84
C ASP A 37 9.92 12.95 1.79
N LEU A 38 11.25 12.81 1.71
CA LEU A 38 11.87 11.82 0.81
C LEU A 38 11.46 10.39 1.18
N LEU A 39 11.54 10.00 2.45
CA LEU A 39 11.20 8.65 2.90
C LEU A 39 9.72 8.33 2.68
N LEU A 40 8.82 9.26 3.00
CA LEU A 40 7.39 9.10 2.75
C LEU A 40 7.09 8.96 1.25
N ARG A 41 7.78 9.72 0.38
CA ARG A 41 7.66 9.57 -1.07
C ARG A 41 8.15 8.21 -1.56
N VAL A 42 9.27 7.71 -1.05
CA VAL A 42 9.79 6.38 -1.41
C VAL A 42 8.78 5.30 -1.02
N VAL A 43 8.27 5.33 0.22
CA VAL A 43 7.26 4.38 0.69
C VAL A 43 5.99 4.44 -0.19
N GLY A 44 5.52 5.64 -0.52
CA GLY A 44 4.38 5.84 -1.41
C GLY A 44 4.61 5.31 -2.83
N LEU A 45 5.77 5.60 -3.43
CA LEU A 45 6.15 5.12 -4.76
C LEU A 45 6.28 3.59 -4.80
N THR A 46 6.94 2.98 -3.82
CA THR A 46 7.04 1.53 -3.71
C THR A 46 5.65 0.91 -3.58
N SER A 47 4.76 1.49 -2.78
CA SER A 47 3.38 1.03 -2.63
C SER A 47 2.60 1.12 -3.96
N MET A 48 2.73 2.22 -4.69
CA MET A 48 2.10 2.39 -6.00
C MET A 48 2.57 1.37 -7.04
N ILE A 49 3.84 0.96 -6.99
CA ILE A 49 4.37 -0.09 -7.87
C ILE A 49 3.85 -1.48 -7.46
N TYR A 50 3.70 -1.72 -6.15
CA TYR A 50 3.31 -3.02 -5.63
C TYR A 50 1.82 -3.31 -5.79
N VAL A 51 0.95 -2.30 -5.69
CA VAL A 51 -0.51 -2.48 -5.75
C VAL A 51 -0.99 -3.22 -7.02
N PRO A 52 -0.57 -2.85 -8.26
CA PRO A 52 -0.96 -3.60 -9.45
C PRO A 52 -0.47 -5.05 -9.44
N TYR A 53 0.74 -5.28 -8.90
CA TYR A 53 1.31 -6.62 -8.79
C TYR A 53 0.51 -7.49 -7.81
N ASP A 54 0.10 -6.91 -6.68
CA ASP A 54 -0.73 -7.57 -5.66
C ASP A 54 -2.09 -8.00 -6.23
N ILE A 55 -2.79 -7.06 -6.88
CA ILE A 55 -4.08 -7.31 -7.56
C ILE A 55 -3.93 -8.39 -8.63
N PHE A 56 -2.90 -8.32 -9.47
CA PHE A 56 -2.66 -9.34 -10.50
C PHE A 56 -2.40 -10.72 -9.88
N SER A 57 -1.58 -10.77 -8.84
CA SER A 57 -1.22 -12.03 -8.18
C SER A 57 -2.43 -12.69 -7.51
N ASP A 58 -3.32 -11.91 -6.91
CA ASP A 58 -4.51 -12.42 -6.21
C ASP A 58 -5.66 -12.78 -7.13
N THR A 59 -5.78 -12.09 -8.26
CA THR A 59 -6.94 -12.25 -9.17
C THR A 59 -6.66 -13.18 -10.35
N ILE A 60 -5.42 -13.19 -10.88
CA ILE A 60 -5.06 -13.95 -12.08
C ILE A 60 -4.18 -15.16 -11.73
N ALA A 61 -3.16 -15.00 -10.86
CA ALA A 61 -2.26 -16.09 -10.53
C ALA A 61 -2.81 -17.01 -9.42
N ARG A 62 -3.62 -16.48 -8.50
CA ARG A 62 -4.23 -17.21 -7.38
C ARG A 62 -5.75 -17.16 -7.36
N GLY A 63 -6.40 -16.97 -8.51
CA GLY A 63 -7.87 -16.89 -8.61
C GLY A 63 -8.64 -18.11 -8.09
N ALA A 64 -7.98 -19.26 -7.90
CA ALA A 64 -8.55 -20.46 -7.29
C ALA A 64 -8.60 -20.44 -5.75
N LEU A 65 -7.87 -19.53 -5.09
CA LEU A 65 -7.90 -19.34 -3.64
C LEU A 65 -9.02 -18.37 -3.25
N ARG A 66 -9.46 -18.44 -2.00
CA ARG A 66 -10.55 -17.62 -1.45
C ARG A 66 -10.04 -16.18 -1.22
N SER A 67 -9.91 -15.43 -2.31
CA SER A 67 -9.55 -14.01 -2.34
C SER A 67 -10.78 -13.12 -2.13
N ASP A 68 -10.60 -11.90 -1.64
CA ASP A 68 -11.69 -10.91 -1.46
C ASP A 68 -12.49 -10.70 -2.77
N ALA A 69 -11.82 -10.74 -3.92
CA ALA A 69 -12.46 -10.66 -5.23
C ALA A 69 -13.36 -11.87 -5.55
N ARG A 70 -13.05 -13.04 -4.98
CA ARG A 70 -13.88 -14.25 -5.10
C ARG A 70 -15.06 -14.21 -4.14
N MET A 71 -14.89 -13.68 -2.93
CA MET A 71 -16.00 -13.49 -1.99
C MET A 71 -17.05 -12.53 -2.56
N LEU A 72 -16.62 -11.44 -3.21
CA LEU A 72 -17.54 -10.55 -3.91
C LEU A 72 -18.23 -11.21 -5.12
N ALA A 73 -17.51 -12.06 -5.85
CA ALA A 73 -18.08 -12.83 -6.96
C ALA A 73 -19.12 -13.86 -6.48
N GLU A 74 -18.91 -14.47 -5.32
CA GLU A 74 -19.84 -15.43 -4.70
C GLU A 74 -21.09 -14.72 -4.15
N GLU A 75 -20.96 -13.52 -3.57
CA GLU A 75 -22.07 -12.78 -2.95
C GLU A 75 -22.91 -11.96 -3.96
N PHE A 76 -22.26 -11.30 -4.93
CA PHE A 76 -22.92 -10.38 -5.88
C PHE A 76 -22.98 -10.93 -7.32
N GLY A 77 -22.38 -12.09 -7.58
CA GLY A 77 -22.25 -12.66 -8.91
C GLY A 77 -21.08 -12.10 -9.72
N GLY A 78 -20.70 -12.82 -10.78
CA GLY A 78 -19.60 -12.46 -11.69
C GLY A 78 -18.38 -13.38 -11.54
N THR A 79 -17.26 -13.01 -12.19
CA THR A 79 -15.99 -13.75 -12.10
C THR A 79 -14.99 -13.00 -11.22
N THR A 80 -14.10 -13.73 -10.56
CA THR A 80 -12.98 -13.16 -9.78
C THR A 80 -12.11 -12.23 -10.63
N MET A 81 -11.95 -12.53 -11.93
CA MET A 81 -11.23 -11.69 -12.88
C MET A 81 -11.94 -10.36 -13.18
N MET A 82 -13.28 -10.33 -13.24
CA MET A 82 -14.04 -9.09 -13.45
C MET A 82 -13.83 -8.12 -12.28
N TRP A 83 -13.97 -8.61 -11.05
CA TRP A 83 -13.72 -7.81 -9.84
C TRP A 83 -12.26 -7.39 -9.71
N GLY A 84 -11.33 -8.30 -10.03
CA GLY A 84 -9.91 -7.97 -10.10
C GLY A 84 -9.57 -6.88 -11.11
N GLY A 85 -10.19 -6.93 -12.30
CA GLY A 85 -10.04 -5.91 -13.33
C GLY A 85 -10.57 -4.55 -12.90
N ILE A 86 -11.71 -4.49 -12.21
CA ILE A 86 -12.25 -3.25 -11.64
C ILE A 86 -11.27 -2.64 -10.64
N TRP A 87 -10.75 -3.44 -9.70
CA TRP A 87 -9.76 -2.99 -8.72
C TRP A 87 -8.46 -2.53 -9.38
N LEU A 88 -8.02 -3.21 -10.45
CA LEU A 88 -6.85 -2.80 -11.22
C LEU A 88 -7.08 -1.41 -11.86
N ILE A 89 -8.23 -1.18 -12.49
CA ILE A 89 -8.57 0.11 -13.09
C ILE A 89 -8.61 1.22 -12.02
N ILE A 90 -9.25 0.96 -10.87
CA ILE A 90 -9.31 1.91 -9.76
C ILE A 90 -7.89 2.24 -9.25
N SER A 91 -7.03 1.22 -9.10
CA SER A 91 -5.66 1.42 -8.66
C SER A 91 -4.84 2.27 -9.64
N LEU A 92 -4.96 2.01 -10.95
CA LEU A 92 -4.30 2.79 -11.98
C LEU A 92 -4.81 4.24 -12.01
N ALA A 93 -6.12 4.45 -11.83
CA ALA A 93 -6.69 5.78 -11.74
C ALA A 93 -6.16 6.55 -10.51
N ALA A 94 -6.07 5.89 -9.35
CA ALA A 94 -5.51 6.47 -8.14
C ALA A 94 -4.02 6.81 -8.29
N ILE A 95 -3.23 5.92 -8.90
CA ILE A 95 -1.81 6.16 -9.22
C ILE A 95 -1.68 7.36 -10.17
N ALA A 96 -2.46 7.39 -11.26
CA ALA A 96 -2.44 8.51 -12.20
C ALA A 96 -2.83 9.84 -11.54
N TRP A 97 -3.81 9.83 -10.63
CA TRP A 97 -4.18 11.00 -9.85
C TRP A 97 -3.06 11.44 -8.90
N CYS A 98 -2.45 10.49 -8.18
CA CYS A 98 -1.34 10.76 -7.28
C CYS A 98 -0.12 11.32 -8.04
N LEU A 99 0.20 10.78 -9.21
CA LEU A 99 1.27 11.30 -10.06
C LEU A 99 0.97 12.70 -10.59
N ARG A 100 -0.29 12.98 -10.96
CA ARG A 100 -0.69 14.29 -11.50
C ARG A 100 -0.78 15.39 -10.46
N TYR A 101 -1.27 15.08 -9.26
CA TYR A 101 -1.57 16.10 -8.24
C TYR A 101 -0.66 16.02 -7.00
N GLY A 102 -0.05 14.86 -6.73
CA GLY A 102 0.78 14.63 -5.54
C GLY A 102 2.27 14.90 -5.75
N LEU A 103 2.80 14.72 -6.97
CA LEU A 103 4.17 15.10 -7.32
C LEU A 103 4.25 16.61 -7.61
N GLY A 104 4.18 17.41 -6.55
CA GLY A 104 4.46 18.84 -6.63
C GLY A 104 5.88 19.13 -7.13
N ARG A 105 6.07 20.28 -7.80
CA ARG A 105 7.35 20.76 -8.38
C ARG A 105 8.56 20.83 -7.43
N GLN A 106 8.36 20.60 -6.13
CA GLN A 106 9.42 20.61 -5.14
C GLN A 106 10.06 19.22 -5.03
N SER A 107 11.20 19.09 -5.71
CA SER A 107 12.14 18.00 -5.58
C SER A 107 13.03 18.24 -4.35
N ASN A 108 13.02 17.32 -3.38
CA ASN A 108 14.02 17.32 -2.29
C ASN A 108 15.44 17.02 -2.79
N LEU A 109 15.58 16.56 -4.03
CA LEU A 109 16.85 16.36 -4.70
C LEU A 109 17.23 17.69 -5.36
N ARG A 110 17.99 18.51 -4.65
CA ARG A 110 18.89 19.47 -5.30
C ARG A 110 20.01 18.65 -5.94
N LEU A 111 19.81 18.24 -7.20
CA LEU A 111 20.92 17.78 -8.04
C LEU A 111 21.89 18.95 -8.14
N ARG A 112 23.01 18.85 -7.41
CA ARG A 112 24.14 19.77 -7.50
C ARG A 112 25.06 19.31 -8.60
#